data_AF-A0A2E1W281-F1
#
_entry.id   AF-A0A2E1W281-F1
#
_cell.length_a   1.000
_cell.length_b   1.000
_cell.length_c   1.000
_cell.angle_alpha   90.00
_cell.angle_beta   90.00
_cell.angle_gamma   90.00
#
_symmetry.space_group_name_H-M   'P 1'
#
loop_
_entity.id
_entity.type
_entity.pdbx_description
1 polymer ?
#
loop_
_entity_poly.entity_id
_entity_poly.type
_entity_poly.pdbx_seq_one_letter_code
_entity_poly.pdbx_strand_id
1 'polypeptide(L)'
;MYEEIGMPCYYVRLVGVASVALLVGAAASAQAPGAVRDFGAQVAPMFEGWYQNDDGTATVLIGFFNPNSEQTIDLPVGELNRFEPGPEDLGQPTHFPPGRAWGVTSIQVPGDFDGSLRWVLT
;
A
#
# COMPACT_ATOMS: atom_id res chain seq x y z
N MET A 1 -15.14 7.05 71.10
CA MET A 1 -14.23 6.47 72.11
C MET A 1 -13.16 5.74 71.32
N TYR A 2 -11.89 6.06 71.56
CA TYR A 2 -10.66 5.66 70.85
C TYR A 2 -10.58 4.14 70.57
N GLU A 3 -9.88 3.61 69.56
CA GLU A 3 -8.40 3.62 69.48
C GLU A 3 -7.90 3.22 68.08
N GLU A 4 -6.86 3.90 67.59
CA GLU A 4 -6.00 3.42 66.50
C GLU A 4 -5.15 2.25 66.99
N ILE A 5 -4.95 1.23 66.16
CA ILE A 5 -3.88 0.24 66.35
C ILE A 5 -3.15 0.05 65.02
N GLY A 6 -1.82 0.18 65.09
CA GLY A 6 -0.91 0.40 63.97
C GLY A 6 -0.81 -0.70 62.93
N MET A 7 -0.40 -0.26 61.74
CA MET A 7 0.15 -1.04 60.63
C MET A 7 1.34 -1.92 61.05
N PRO A 8 1.56 -3.05 60.37
CA PRO A 8 2.77 -3.08 59.56
C PRO A 8 2.60 -3.71 58.17
N CYS A 9 3.24 -3.03 57.22
CA CYS A 9 3.77 -3.47 55.93
C CYS A 9 3.63 -4.95 55.57
N TYR A 10 2.87 -5.24 54.51
CA TYR A 10 3.15 -6.37 53.63
C TYR A 10 3.22 -5.90 52.18
N TYR A 11 4.41 -6.05 51.63
CA TYR A 11 4.79 -5.80 50.24
C TYR A 11 4.05 -6.79 49.34
N VAL A 12 2.96 -6.38 48.69
CA VAL A 12 2.34 -7.21 47.65
C VAL A 12 3.12 -6.97 46.35
N ARG A 13 3.98 -7.93 45.99
CA ARG A 13 4.55 -7.98 44.63
C ARG A 13 3.44 -8.35 43.66
N LEU A 14 2.91 -7.37 42.95
CA LEU A 14 2.13 -7.58 41.72
C LEU A 14 3.08 -8.14 40.66
N VAL A 15 2.99 -9.45 40.40
CA VAL A 15 3.57 -10.04 39.19
C VAL A 15 2.61 -9.72 38.05
N GLY A 16 2.84 -8.58 37.41
CA GLY A 16 2.17 -8.24 36.16
C GLY A 16 2.70 -9.14 35.05
N VAL A 17 1.88 -10.08 34.58
CA VAL A 17 2.18 -10.81 33.34
C VAL A 17 1.93 -9.83 32.19
N ALA A 18 2.99 -9.26 31.65
CA ALA A 18 2.93 -8.45 30.44
C ALA A 18 2.80 -9.38 29.23
N SER A 19 1.59 -9.51 28.69
CA SER A 19 1.36 -10.14 27.40
C SER A 19 1.98 -9.27 26.30
N VAL A 20 3.13 -9.68 25.76
CA VAL A 20 3.73 -9.05 24.59
C VAL A 20 2.92 -9.47 23.37
N ALA A 21 2.09 -8.57 22.85
CA ALA A 21 1.44 -8.76 21.56
C ALA A 21 2.50 -8.64 20.44
N LEU A 22 2.78 -9.75 19.75
CA LEU A 22 3.59 -9.77 18.53
C LEU A 22 2.79 -9.13 17.39
N LEU A 23 3.08 -7.86 17.08
CA LEU A 23 2.61 -7.21 15.85
C LEU A 23 3.40 -7.81 14.67
N VAL A 24 2.78 -8.75 13.95
CA VAL A 24 3.30 -9.23 12.67
C VAL A 24 2.93 -8.17 11.62
N GLY A 25 3.81 -7.19 11.41
CA GLY A 25 3.68 -6.26 10.29
C GLY A 25 3.97 -6.98 8.98
N ALA A 26 2.99 -7.08 8.08
CA ALA A 26 3.24 -7.49 6.71
C ALA A 26 4.05 -6.37 6.03
N ALA A 27 5.33 -6.61 5.78
CA ALA A 27 6.13 -5.68 4.99
C ALA A 27 5.61 -5.67 3.56
N ALA A 28 5.20 -4.49 3.07
CA ALA A 28 4.90 -4.30 1.66
C ALA A 28 6.21 -4.48 0.87
N SER A 29 6.30 -5.54 0.06
CA SER A 29 7.43 -5.75 -0.85
C SER A 29 7.21 -4.94 -2.13
N ALA A 30 8.05 -3.94 -2.39
CA ALA A 30 8.09 -3.31 -3.70
C ALA A 30 8.60 -4.32 -4.74
N GLN A 31 7.82 -4.56 -5.79
CA GLN A 31 8.26 -5.39 -6.90
C GLN A 31 9.25 -4.59 -7.74
N ALA A 32 10.51 -5.05 -7.81
CA ALA A 32 11.48 -4.47 -8.72
C ALA A 32 11.03 -4.74 -10.17
N PRO A 33 11.06 -3.73 -11.06
CA PRO A 33 10.79 -3.96 -12.46
C PRO A 33 11.79 -4.99 -13.04
N GLY A 34 11.31 -5.92 -13.85
CA GLY A 34 12.16 -6.90 -14.51
C GLY A 34 13.17 -6.25 -15.47
N ALA A 35 14.27 -6.93 -15.75
CA ALA A 35 15.21 -6.50 -16.78
C ALA A 35 14.53 -6.44 -18.15
N VAL A 36 14.89 -5.41 -18.93
CA VAL A 36 14.44 -5.21 -20.31
C VAL A 36 14.75 -6.46 -21.14
N ARG A 37 13.79 -6.85 -21.98
CA ARG A 37 13.88 -7.98 -22.92
C ARG A 37 12.94 -7.75 -24.09
N ASP A 38 13.03 -8.56 -25.13
CA ASP A 38 12.24 -8.34 -26.34
C ASP A 38 10.72 -8.51 -26.07
N PHE A 39 10.32 -9.58 -25.37
CA PHE A 39 8.93 -9.95 -25.12
C PHE A 39 8.74 -10.84 -23.87
N GLY A 40 7.47 -11.04 -23.47
CA GLY A 40 7.04 -12.07 -22.51
C GLY A 40 7.21 -11.73 -21.02
N ALA A 41 7.64 -10.53 -20.66
CA ALA A 41 7.63 -10.04 -19.29
C ALA A 41 6.30 -9.36 -18.94
N GLN A 42 5.96 -9.38 -17.64
CA GLN A 42 4.81 -8.65 -17.10
C GLN A 42 5.09 -7.14 -17.04
N VAL A 43 4.04 -6.33 -17.17
CA VAL A 43 4.09 -4.90 -16.87
C VAL A 43 4.17 -4.72 -15.36
N ALA A 44 5.07 -3.85 -14.91
CA ALA A 44 5.22 -3.53 -13.49
C ALA A 44 4.45 -2.24 -13.15
N PRO A 45 3.54 -2.25 -12.15
CA PRO A 45 2.97 -1.01 -11.63
C PRO A 45 4.04 -0.22 -10.87
N MET A 46 4.00 1.11 -10.96
CA MET A 46 4.95 2.00 -10.32
C MET A 46 4.21 3.02 -9.44
N PHE A 47 4.51 3.03 -8.14
CA PHE A 47 4.13 4.13 -7.27
C PHE A 47 5.08 5.30 -7.47
N GLU A 48 4.54 6.44 -7.89
CA GLU A 48 5.34 7.63 -8.22
C GLU A 48 5.35 8.67 -7.09
N GLY A 49 4.56 8.44 -6.04
CA GLY A 49 4.44 9.31 -4.88
C GLY A 49 3.01 9.81 -4.66
N TRP A 50 2.88 10.79 -3.78
CA TRP A 50 1.62 11.44 -3.47
C TRP A 50 1.85 12.91 -3.09
N TYR A 51 0.80 13.70 -3.14
CA TYR A 51 0.81 15.07 -2.64
C TYR A 51 -0.51 15.41 -1.95
N GLN A 52 -0.47 16.34 -1.00
CA GLN A 52 -1.67 16.85 -0.33
C GLN A 52 -2.35 17.92 -1.20
N ASN A 53 -3.67 17.88 -1.26
CA ASN A 53 -4.51 18.84 -1.95
C ASN A 53 -4.97 19.94 -0.97
N ASP A 54 -5.36 21.10 -1.50
CA ASP A 54 -5.80 22.26 -0.70
C ASP A 54 -7.09 21.98 0.10
N ASP A 55 -7.91 21.04 -0.35
CA ASP A 55 -9.15 20.61 0.31
C ASP A 55 -8.93 19.61 1.45
N GLY A 56 -7.66 19.28 1.75
CA GLY A 56 -7.27 18.36 2.80
C GLY A 56 -7.25 16.89 2.37
N THR A 57 -7.57 16.56 1.13
CA THR A 57 -7.37 15.21 0.56
C THR A 57 -5.91 15.00 0.12
N ALA A 58 -5.56 13.79 -0.31
CA ALA A 58 -4.28 13.50 -0.95
C ALA A 58 -4.50 12.89 -2.34
N THR A 59 -3.59 13.16 -3.27
CA THR A 59 -3.56 12.55 -4.60
C THR A 59 -2.38 11.61 -4.70
N VAL A 60 -2.65 10.34 -4.99
CA VAL A 60 -1.66 9.30 -5.28
C VAL A 60 -1.40 9.26 -6.78
N LEU A 61 -0.12 9.27 -7.17
CA LEU A 61 0.31 9.18 -8.56
C LEU A 61 0.88 7.80 -8.83
N ILE A 62 0.49 7.21 -9.95
CA ILE A 62 1.00 5.92 -10.39
C ILE A 62 1.36 5.93 -11.87
N GLY A 63 2.38 5.15 -12.18
CA GLY A 63 2.95 4.90 -13.49
C GLY A 63 3.04 3.40 -13.76
N PHE A 64 3.68 3.04 -14.87
CA PHE A 64 4.01 1.66 -15.16
C PHE A 64 5.35 1.55 -15.87
N PHE A 65 5.95 0.36 -15.81
CA PHE A 65 7.05 -0.02 -16.67
C PHE A 65 6.73 -1.30 -17.44
N ASN A 66 6.74 -1.20 -18.76
CA ASN A 66 6.74 -2.35 -19.65
C ASN A 66 8.20 -2.67 -20.04
N PRO A 67 8.81 -3.72 -19.47
CA PRO A 67 10.18 -4.14 -19.81
C PRO A 67 10.31 -4.78 -21.20
N ASN A 68 9.21 -5.02 -21.93
CA ASN A 68 9.25 -5.61 -23.26
C ASN A 68 9.58 -4.53 -24.31
N SER A 69 10.73 -4.61 -24.97
CA SER A 69 11.18 -3.60 -25.94
C SER A 69 10.46 -3.66 -27.28
N GLU A 70 9.87 -4.82 -27.63
CA GLU A 70 9.19 -5.02 -28.93
C GLU A 70 7.69 -5.36 -28.78
N GLN A 71 7.19 -5.48 -27.55
CA GLN A 71 5.81 -5.88 -27.28
C GLN A 71 5.05 -4.80 -26.51
N THR A 72 3.98 -4.31 -27.13
CA THR A 72 2.91 -3.61 -26.42
C THR A 72 1.95 -4.61 -25.82
N ILE A 73 1.49 -4.36 -24.59
CA ILE A 73 0.49 -5.18 -23.91
C ILE A 73 -0.83 -4.41 -23.87
N ASP A 74 -1.91 -5.05 -24.30
CA ASP A 74 -3.27 -4.56 -24.17
C ASP A 74 -3.99 -5.39 -23.11
N LEU A 75 -4.46 -4.74 -22.05
CA LEU A 75 -5.12 -5.40 -20.93
C LEU A 75 -6.32 -4.57 -20.46
N PRO A 76 -7.56 -4.96 -20.81
CA PRO A 76 -8.74 -4.23 -20.39
C PRO A 76 -8.90 -4.27 -18.87
N VAL A 77 -9.64 -3.31 -18.32
CA VAL A 77 -10.01 -3.33 -16.90
C VAL A 77 -10.72 -4.64 -16.56
N GLY A 78 -10.34 -5.25 -15.43
CA GLY A 78 -10.93 -6.51 -14.96
C GLY A 78 -10.00 -7.28 -14.03
N GLU A 79 -10.14 -8.61 -13.99
CA GLU A 79 -9.42 -9.49 -13.05
C GLU A 79 -7.88 -9.41 -13.14
N LEU A 80 -7.33 -8.91 -14.23
CA LEU A 80 -5.88 -8.79 -14.41
C LEU A 80 -5.40 -7.34 -14.43
N ASN A 81 -6.33 -6.37 -14.40
CA ASN A 81 -6.04 -4.94 -14.42
C ASN A 81 -7.12 -4.18 -13.62
N ARG A 82 -6.98 -4.16 -12.29
CA ARG A 82 -7.94 -3.51 -11.40
C ARG A 82 -7.28 -2.89 -10.18
N PHE A 83 -8.00 -1.97 -9.54
CA PHE A 83 -7.66 -1.53 -8.19
C PHE A 83 -8.41 -2.28 -7.09
N GLU A 84 -7.73 -2.38 -5.95
CA GLU A 84 -8.29 -2.88 -4.72
C GLU A 84 -7.90 -1.96 -3.55
N PRO A 85 -8.81 -1.68 -2.60
CA PRO A 85 -10.22 -2.09 -2.58
C PRO A 85 -11.12 -1.14 -3.41
N GLY A 86 -11.65 -1.63 -4.54
CA GLY A 86 -12.72 -0.99 -5.31
C GLY A 86 -12.52 0.48 -5.74
N PRO A 87 -13.50 1.03 -6.49
CA PRO A 87 -14.00 0.36 -7.70
C PRO A 87 -12.84 -0.22 -8.53
N GLU A 88 -13.09 -1.26 -9.30
CA GLU A 88 -12.02 -1.90 -10.09
C GLU A 88 -11.38 -0.93 -11.08
N ASP A 89 -12.16 0.02 -11.60
CA ASP A 89 -11.75 1.06 -12.53
C ASP A 89 -11.55 2.40 -11.79
N LEU A 90 -10.29 2.86 -11.74
CA LEU A 90 -9.91 4.19 -11.29
C LEU A 90 -9.17 4.95 -12.41
N GLY A 91 -9.46 4.63 -13.68
CA GLY A 91 -8.82 5.24 -14.84
C GLY A 91 -7.42 4.73 -15.12
N GLN A 92 -7.08 3.51 -14.70
CA GLN A 92 -5.83 2.87 -15.11
C GLN A 92 -5.74 2.74 -16.64
N PRO A 93 -4.52 2.73 -17.20
CA PRO A 93 -4.31 2.40 -18.61
C PRO A 93 -4.81 0.99 -18.95
N THR A 94 -5.23 0.81 -20.19
CA THR A 94 -5.50 -0.49 -20.80
C THR A 94 -4.55 -0.83 -21.95
N HIS A 95 -3.63 0.08 -22.26
CA HIS A 95 -2.63 -0.02 -23.32
C HIS A 95 -1.25 0.33 -22.77
N PHE A 96 -0.30 -0.59 -22.88
CA PHE A 96 1.01 -0.52 -22.23
C PHE A 96 2.13 -0.67 -23.27
N PRO A 97 2.53 0.41 -23.96
CA PRO A 97 3.67 0.38 -24.88
C PRO A 97 5.00 0.11 -24.14
N PRO A 98 6.07 -0.31 -24.86
CA PRO A 98 7.40 -0.48 -24.30
C PRO A 98 7.90 0.72 -23.48
N GLY A 99 8.55 0.46 -22.35
CA GLY A 99 9.22 1.46 -21.53
C GLY A 99 8.41 1.97 -20.34
N ARG A 100 8.81 3.14 -19.83
CA ARG A 100 8.25 3.77 -18.62
C ARG A 100 7.24 4.84 -19.02
N ALA A 101 6.11 4.85 -18.34
CA ALA A 101 5.17 5.96 -18.34
C ALA A 101 4.93 6.43 -16.89
N TRP A 102 4.91 7.75 -16.70
CA TRP A 102 4.76 8.40 -15.39
C TRP A 102 3.40 9.07 -15.27
N GLY A 103 2.79 9.03 -14.08
CA GLY A 103 1.56 9.77 -13.78
C GLY A 103 0.39 9.45 -14.72
N VAL A 104 0.28 8.19 -15.14
CA VAL A 104 -0.73 7.76 -16.13
C VAL A 104 -2.14 7.69 -15.54
N THR A 105 -2.23 7.53 -14.22
CA THR A 105 -3.47 7.75 -13.49
C THR A 105 -3.15 8.33 -12.10
N SER A 106 -4.14 9.02 -11.54
CA SER A 106 -4.07 9.66 -10.24
C SER A 106 -5.32 9.34 -9.44
N ILE A 107 -5.15 8.95 -8.19
CA ILE A 107 -6.25 8.49 -7.33
C ILE A 107 -6.30 9.42 -6.12
N GLN A 108 -7.45 10.07 -5.91
CA GLN A 108 -7.67 10.88 -4.73
C GLN A 108 -8.11 9.99 -3.56
N VAL A 109 -7.48 10.20 -2.41
CA VAL A 109 -7.78 9.52 -1.14
C VAL A 109 -7.96 10.57 -0.03
N PRO A 110 -8.62 10.24 1.09
CA PRO A 110 -8.65 11.11 2.26
C PRO A 110 -7.23 11.50 2.71
N GLY A 111 -7.04 12.70 3.29
CA GLY A 111 -5.73 13.16 3.72
C GLY A 111 -5.11 12.34 4.86
N ASP A 112 -5.96 11.65 5.63
CA ASP A 112 -5.61 10.74 6.71
C ASP A 112 -5.67 9.27 6.28
N PHE A 113 -5.58 8.99 4.98
CA PHE A 113 -5.65 7.63 4.44
C PHE A 113 -4.61 6.69 5.09
N ASP A 114 -5.11 5.72 5.84
CA ASP A 114 -4.35 4.67 6.52
C ASP A 114 -4.60 3.26 5.92
N GLY A 115 -5.39 3.20 4.85
CA GLY A 115 -5.74 1.98 4.14
C GLY A 115 -4.66 1.50 3.16
N SER A 116 -4.97 0.42 2.45
CA SER A 116 -4.15 -0.09 1.35
C SER A 116 -4.76 0.26 0.00
N LEU A 117 -3.95 0.70 -0.95
CA LEU A 117 -4.32 0.80 -2.36
C LEU A 117 -3.42 -0.13 -3.16
N ARG A 118 -4.01 -1.05 -3.91
CA ARG A 118 -3.30 -2.05 -4.72
C ARG A 118 -3.76 -1.96 -6.16
N TRP A 119 -2.82 -1.82 -7.09
CA TRP A 119 -3.04 -2.08 -8.50
C TRP A 119 -2.69 -3.53 -8.81
N VAL A 120 -3.68 -4.34 -9.16
CA VAL A 120 -3.48 -5.69 -9.67
C VAL A 120 -3.17 -5.58 -11.16
N LEU A 121 -1.97 -6.00 -11.54
CA LEU A 121 -1.48 -6.03 -12.91
C LEU A 121 -0.67 -7.31 -13.12
N THR A 122 -1.24 -8.31 -13.79
CA THR A 122 -0.68 -9.68 -13.89
C THR A 122 -1.01 -10.35 -15.22
#